data_AF-A0A1C5RQY4-F1
#
_entry.id   AF-A0A1C5RQY4-F1
#
_cell.length_a   1.000
_cell.length_b   1.000
_cell.length_c   1.000
_cell.angle_alpha   90.00
_cell.angle_beta   90.00
_cell.angle_gamma   90.00
#
_symmetry.space_group_name_H-M   'P 1'
#
loop_
_entity.id
_entity.type
_entity.pdbx_description
1 polymer ?
#
loop_
_entity_poly.entity_id
_entity_poly.type
_entity_poly.pdbx_seq_one_letter_code
_entity_poly.pdbx_strand_id
1 'polypeptide(L)' 'MIFEKLQTIIEENLSIERDEITLESTFESLGIDSLDTFQLVIEIEEQFGIEVESPENMKSIQDVVNYIEDKQKEKVNS' A
#
# COMPACT_ATOMS: atom_id res chain seq x y z
N MET A 1 -6.44 -11.45 0.88
CA MET A 1 -6.32 -10.55 2.05
C MET A 1 -5.73 -9.22 1.58
N ILE A 2 -6.02 -8.08 2.21
CA ILE A 2 -5.52 -6.76 1.72
C ILE A 2 -4.00 -6.74 1.60
N PHE A 3 -3.32 -7.33 2.60
CA PHE A 3 -1.87 -7.51 2.59
C PHE A 3 -1.36 -8.31 1.37
N GLU A 4 -1.96 -9.45 1.02
CA GLU A 4 -1.53 -10.26 -0.14
C GLU A 4 -1.68 -9.51 -1.46
N LYS A 5 -2.77 -8.74 -1.62
CA LYS A 5 -2.96 -7.88 -2.79
C LYS A 5 -1.90 -6.79 -2.84
N LEU A 6 -1.63 -6.15 -1.70
CA LEU A 6 -0.61 -5.13 -1.59
C LEU A 6 0.80 -5.68 -1.90
N GLN A 7 1.14 -6.87 -1.41
CA GLN A 7 2.37 -7.57 -1.75
C GLN A 7 2.48 -7.81 -3.27
N THR A 8 1.37 -8.18 -3.92
CA THR A 8 1.34 -8.39 -5.38
C THR A 8 1.61 -7.09 -6.14
N ILE A 9 0.96 -5.99 -5.72
CA ILE A 9 1.14 -4.68 -6.35
C ILE A 9 2.59 -4.22 -6.21
N ILE A 10 3.18 -4.35 -5.03
CA ILE A 10 4.56 -3.97 -4.76
C ILE A 10 5.52 -4.85 -5.57
N GLU A 11 5.30 -6.16 -5.63
CA GLU A 11 6.11 -7.08 -6.44
C GLU A 11 6.08 -6.72 -7.92
N GLU A 12 4.90 -6.45 -8.49
CA GLU A 12 4.75 -6.14 -9.91
C GLU A 12 5.27 -4.75 -10.30
N ASN A 13 5.07 -3.74 -9.44
CA ASN A 13 5.49 -2.37 -9.74
C ASN A 13 6.97 -2.12 -9.43
N LEU A 14 7.47 -2.69 -8.34
CA LEU A 14 8.80 -2.37 -7.80
C LEU A 14 9.80 -3.51 -7.95
N SER A 15 9.36 -4.66 -8.50
CA SER A 15 10.22 -5.85 -8.65
C SER A 15 10.83 -6.34 -7.32
N ILE A 16 10.12 -6.13 -6.21
CA ILE A 16 10.50 -6.57 -4.87
C ILE A 16 9.88 -7.94 -4.61
N GLU A 17 10.69 -8.89 -4.13
CA GLU A 17 10.18 -10.23 -3.83
C GLU A 17 9.17 -10.21 -2.68
N ARG A 18 8.08 -10.98 -2.82
CA ARG A 18 7.04 -11.08 -1.76
C ARG A 18 7.60 -11.43 -0.39
N ASP A 19 8.67 -12.22 -0.35
CA ASP A 19 9.31 -12.68 0.89
C ASP A 19 10.01 -11.54 1.66
N GLU A 20 10.40 -10.45 0.99
CA GLU A 20 10.96 -9.25 1.63
C GLU A 20 9.87 -8.30 2.14
N ILE A 21 8.66 -8.41 1.60
CA ILE A 21 7.52 -7.56 1.96
C ILE A 21 6.83 -8.15 3.18
N THR A 22 7.14 -7.60 4.35
CA THR A 22 6.48 -7.93 5.62
C THR A 22 5.61 -6.76 6.10
N LEU A 23 4.69 -7.02 7.02
CA LEU A 23 3.88 -5.97 7.63
C LEU A 23 4.75 -4.94 8.38
N GLU A 24 5.87 -5.37 8.95
CA GLU A 24 6.82 -4.52 9.66
C GLU A 24 7.80 -3.79 8.71
N SER A 25 7.88 -4.21 7.45
CA SER A 25 8.73 -3.56 6.45
C SER A 25 8.27 -2.12 6.24
N THR A 26 9.23 -1.21 6.15
CA THR A 26 9.00 0.19 5.81
C THR A 26 9.32 0.46 4.35
N PHE A 27 8.69 1.48 3.78
CA PHE A 27 9.01 1.93 2.42
C PHE A 27 10.50 2.21 2.24
N GLU A 28 11.13 2.85 3.23
CA GLU A 28 12.58 3.08 3.24
C GLU A 28 13.39 1.77 3.25
N SER A 29 12.99 0.77 4.03
CA SER A 29 13.69 -0.52 4.10
C SER A 29 13.60 -1.32 2.79
N LEU A 30 12.50 -1.13 2.06
CA LEU A 30 12.23 -1.73 0.76
C LEU A 30 12.84 -0.93 -0.40
N GLY A 31 13.51 0.19 -0.12
CA GLY A 31 14.12 1.05 -1.14
C GLY A 31 13.11 1.84 -1.97
N ILE A 32 11.88 1.99 -1.48
CA ILE A 32 10.79 2.70 -2.14
C ILE A 32 11.02 4.21 -1.98
N ASP A 33 11.11 4.91 -3.09
CA ASP A 33 11.24 6.36 -3.09
C ASP A 33 9.88 7.07 -3.20
N SER A 34 9.89 8.41 -3.28
CA SER A 34 8.66 9.19 -3.39
C SER A 34 7.92 9.02 -4.72
N LEU A 35 8.62 8.68 -5.81
CA LEU A 35 8.00 8.41 -7.12
C LEU A 35 7.34 7.03 -7.10
N ASP A 36 8.03 6.03 -6.56
CA ASP A 36 7.51 4.68 -6.37
C ASP A 36 6.27 4.69 -5.46
N THR A 37 6.33 5.47 -4.37
CA THR A 37 5.20 5.67 -3.47
C THR A 37 3.99 6.25 -4.21
N PHE A 38 4.21 7.25 -5.07
CA PHE A 38 3.13 7.87 -5.85
C PHE A 38 2.48 6.88 -6.81
N GLN A 39 3.28 6.06 -7.51
CA GLN A 39 2.78 5.02 -8.42
C GLN A 39 2.01 3.94 -7.67
N LEU A 40 2.54 3.47 -6.53
CA LEU A 40 1.88 2.51 -5.65
C LEU A 40 0.50 2.99 -5.20
N VAL A 41 0.41 4.26 -4.81
CA VAL A 41 -0.83 4.86 -4.31
C VAL A 41 -1.90 4.87 -5.38
N ILE A 42 -1.56 5.27 -6.60
CA ILE A 42 -2.51 5.25 -7.73
C ILE A 42 -3.03 3.83 -7.96
N GLU A 43 -2.15 2.83 -8.01
CA GLU A 43 -2.56 1.44 -8.20
C GLU A 43 -3.43 0.95 -7.04
N ILE A 44 -3.11 1.31 -5.80
CA ILE A 44 -3.93 0.99 -4.62
C ILE A 44 -5.31 1.64 -4.72
N GLU A 45 -5.39 2.92 -5.08
CA GLU A 45 -6.66 3.64 -5.25
C GLU A 45 -7.54 2.97 -6.31
N GLU A 46 -6.97 2.58 -7.45
CA GLU A 46 -7.68 1.88 -8.52
C GLU A 46 -8.10 0.46 -8.11
N GLN A 47 -7.19 -0.33 -7.53
CA GLN A 47 -7.44 -1.73 -7.17
C GLN A 47 -8.43 -1.91 -6.01
N PHE A 48 -8.37 -1.02 -5.02
CA PHE A 48 -9.22 -1.07 -3.83
C PHE A 48 -10.40 -0.10 -3.91
N GLY A 49 -10.43 0.77 -4.90
CA GLY A 49 -11.45 1.80 -5.06
C GLY A 49 -11.48 2.75 -3.87
N ILE A 50 -10.32 3.20 -3.39
CA ILE A 50 -10.21 4.15 -2.27
C ILE A 50 -9.54 5.44 -2.75
N GLU A 51 -9.51 6.46 -1.90
CA GLU A 51 -8.80 7.72 -2.14
C GLU A 51 -7.80 7.93 -1.00
N VAL A 52 -6.55 8.19 -1.34
CA VAL A 52 -5.40 8.29 -0.45
C VAL A 52 -4.86 9.71 -0.53
N GLU A 53 -5.32 10.57 0.39
CA GLU A 53 -4.99 12.00 0.36
C GLU A 53 -3.56 12.33 0.85
N SER A 54 -2.92 11.45 1.62
CA SER A 54 -1.62 11.73 2.25
C SER A 54 -0.75 10.49 2.40
N PRO A 55 -0.21 9.96 1.30
CA PRO A 55 0.58 8.74 1.32
C PRO A 55 1.93 8.89 2.02
N GLU A 56 2.46 10.11 2.10
CA GLU A 56 3.69 10.46 2.84
C GLU A 56 3.64 10.15 4.35
N ASN A 57 2.43 10.02 4.91
CA ASN A 57 2.25 9.64 6.31
C ASN A 57 2.28 8.11 6.51
N MET A 58 2.20 7.33 5.43
CA MET A 58 2.31 5.87 5.47
C MET A 58 3.79 5.49 5.41
N LYS A 59 4.30 4.90 6.49
CA LYS A 59 5.73 4.55 6.60
C LYS A 59 5.96 3.05 6.50
N SER A 60 5.03 2.26 7.01
CA SER A 60 5.08 0.80 7.00
C SER A 60 4.00 0.19 6.13
N ILE A 61 4.23 -1.05 5.68
CA ILE A 61 3.21 -1.82 4.95
C ILE A 61 1.96 -2.02 5.82
N GLN A 62 2.13 -2.22 7.13
CA GLN A 62 1.01 -2.32 8.07
C GLN A 62 0.14 -1.06 8.08
N ASP A 63 0.73 0.14 8.00
CA ASP A 63 -0.03 1.40 7.98
C ASP A 63 -0.93 1.48 6.74
N VAL A 64 -0.39 1.09 5.59
CA VAL A 64 -1.13 1.06 4.31
C VAL A 64 -2.29 0.08 4.38
N VAL A 65 -2.05 -1.13 4.88
CA VAL A 65 -3.09 -2.16 5.04
C VAL A 65 -4.22 -1.65 5.94
N ASN A 66 -3.87 -1.07 7.09
CA ASN A 66 -4.85 -0.52 8.03
C ASN A 66 -5.65 0.62 7.40
N TYR A 67 -4.98 1.50 6.66
CA TYR A 67 -5.63 2.62 5.97
C TYR A 67 -6.65 2.13 4.93
N ILE A 68 -6.26 1.16 4.11
CA ILE A 68 -7.15 0.55 3.12
C ILE A 68 -8.36 -0.09 3.81
N GLU A 69 -8.13 -0.86 4.88
CA GLU A 69 -9.21 -1.49 5.65
C GLU A 69 -10.21 -0.47 6.18
N ASP A 70 -9.72 0.63 6.76
CA ASP A 70 -10.58 1.65 7.34
C ASP A 70 -11.35 2.42 6.25
N LYS A 71 -10.70 2.76 5.12
CA LYS A 71 -11.39 3.38 3.99
C LYS A 71 -12.46 2.50 3.36
N GLN A 72 -12.21 1.20 3.26
CA GLN A 72 -13.21 0.25 2.78
C GLN A 72 -14.40 0.12 3.73
N LYS A 73 -14.17 0.16 5.06
CA LYS A 73 -15.27 0.23 6.04
C LYS A 73 -16.07 1.52 5.89
N GLU A 74 -15.41 2.68 5.78
CA GLU A 74 -16.10 3.97 5.59
C GLU A 74 -17.00 3.97 4.34
N LYS A 75 -16.54 3.40 3.23
CA LYS A 75 -17.31 3.27 1.98
C LYS A 75 -18.53 2.35 2.10
N VAL A 76 -18.47 1.30 2.91
CA VAL A 76 -19.60 0.36 3.10
C VAL A 76 -20.67 0.96 4.03
N ASN A 77 -20.27 1.89 4.89
CA ASN A 77 -21.14 2.55 5.86
C ASN A 77 -21.79 3.85 5.36
N SER A 78 -21.50 4.28 4.13
CA SER A 78 -22.09 5.45 3.45
C SER A 78 -23.03 5.06 2.34
#